data_AF-A5KSI7-F1
#
_entry.id   AF-A5KSI7-F1
#
_cell.length_a   1.000
_cell.length_b   1.000
_cell.length_c   1.000
_cell.angle_alpha   90.00
_cell.angle_beta   90.00
_cell.angle_gamma   90.00
#
_symmetry.space_group_name_H-M   'P 1'
#
loop_
_entity.id
_entity.type
_entity.pdbx_description
1 polymer ?
#
loop_
_entity_poly.entity_id
_entity_poly.type
_entity_poly.pdbx_seq_one_letter_code
_entity_poly.pdbx_strand_id
1 'polypeptide(L)'
;MINEKFVILGAFLNLIGSLSYVRDTLKGKTQPNRVSWFLWAAAPLIAFSAEINNGVGLPALMTFMVGFGPLMVFLASFVNRKSSWKLTHLDIICGVLSVVGLILWQVTGSGYVAIIFSILADGIAAVPTIVKSYRQPESESWLAFFFGAISAVITLFTIDTWDFAHYGFPIYIFIVCTLLVILIKFRVGTKRKLAVDAPVAGEDVQYLKCEVRLSVRRADRCCPFCAIRWPA
;
A
#
# COMPACT_ATOMS: atom_id res chain seq x y z
N MET A 1 -19.96 15.81 16.40
CA MET A 1 -18.66 15.98 15.73
C MET A 1 -17.65 16.52 16.72
N ILE A 2 -16.36 16.24 16.51
CA ILE A 2 -15.26 16.84 17.28
C ILE A 2 -14.75 18.10 16.59
N ASN A 3 -14.00 18.95 17.28
CA ASN A 3 -13.47 20.19 16.71
C ASN A 3 -12.57 19.92 15.48
N GLU A 4 -12.76 20.68 14.38
CA GLU A 4 -11.98 20.53 13.14
C GLU A 4 -10.46 20.60 13.30
N LYS A 5 -9.96 21.27 14.36
CA LYS A 5 -8.52 21.36 14.64
C LYS A 5 -7.88 20.00 14.96
N PHE A 6 -8.67 18.98 15.32
CA PHE A 6 -8.14 17.62 15.51
C PHE A 6 -7.55 17.03 14.22
N VAL A 7 -7.92 17.53 13.03
CA VAL A 7 -7.30 17.13 11.75
C VAL A 7 -5.79 17.42 11.75
N ILE A 8 -5.33 18.44 12.48
CA ILE A 8 -3.90 18.75 12.63
C ILE A 8 -3.15 17.59 13.29
N LEU A 9 -3.75 16.93 14.28
CA LEU A 9 -3.17 15.73 14.88
C LEU A 9 -3.05 14.60 13.85
N GLY A 10 -4.10 14.38 13.05
CA GLY A 10 -4.07 13.41 11.94
C GLY A 10 -2.97 13.71 10.92
N ALA A 11 -2.79 14.99 10.58
CA ALA A 11 -1.73 15.45 9.69
C ALA A 11 -0.33 15.15 10.24
N PHE A 12 -0.10 15.41 11.53
CA PHE A 12 1.17 15.05 12.20
C PHE A 12 1.43 13.55 12.18
N LEU A 13 0.42 12.72 12.41
CA LEU A 13 0.55 11.26 12.35
C LEU A 13 0.95 10.78 10.94
N ASN A 14 0.31 11.31 9.88
CA ASN A 14 0.68 11.03 8.49
C ASN A 14 2.12 11.49 8.17
N LEU A 15 2.51 12.66 8.69
CA LEU A 15 3.85 13.21 8.49
C LEU A 15 4.93 12.28 9.07
N ILE A 16 4.73 11.74 10.27
CA ILE A 16 5.68 10.80 10.90
C ILE A 16 5.88 9.56 10.03
N GLY A 17 4.80 8.98 9.51
CA GLY A 17 4.86 7.83 8.60
C GLY A 17 5.64 8.16 7.32
N SER A 18 5.34 9.30 6.71
CA SER A 18 6.00 9.77 5.48
C SER A 18 7.49 10.04 5.67
N LEU A 19 7.87 10.70 6.77
CA LEU A 19 9.27 11.01 7.09
C LEU A 19 10.11 9.75 7.29
N SER A 20 9.54 8.68 7.85
CA SER A 20 10.23 7.39 7.95
C SER A 20 10.60 6.86 6.55
N TYR A 21 9.67 6.94 5.59
CA TYR A 21 9.89 6.46 4.23
C TYR A 21 10.90 7.34 3.47
N VAL A 22 10.82 8.65 3.65
CA VAL A 22 11.80 9.61 3.12
C VAL A 22 13.20 9.29 3.63
N ARG A 23 13.35 9.06 4.94
CA ARG A 23 14.64 8.71 5.55
C ARG A 23 15.24 7.45 4.95
N ASP A 24 14.45 6.39 4.77
CA ASP A 24 14.94 5.14 4.18
C ASP A 24 15.23 5.26 2.69
N THR A 25 14.51 6.14 1.99
CA THR A 25 14.79 6.51 0.59
C THR A 25 16.12 7.24 0.45
N LEU A 26 16.35 8.26 1.28
CA LEU A 26 17.62 9.02 1.30
C LEU A 26 18.83 8.14 1.67
N LYS A 27 18.61 7.13 2.52
CA LYS A 27 19.63 6.12 2.88
C LYS A 27 19.83 5.04 1.82
N GLY A 28 19.05 5.04 0.73
CA GLY A 28 19.15 4.04 -0.34
C GLY A 28 18.71 2.63 0.05
N LYS A 29 18.01 2.46 1.18
CA LYS A 29 17.40 1.19 1.59
C LYS A 29 16.17 0.87 0.74
N THR A 30 15.44 1.93 0.43
CA THR A 30 14.24 1.94 -0.40
C THR A 30 14.62 2.48 -1.77
N GLN A 31 14.09 1.89 -2.85
CA GLN A 31 14.40 2.27 -4.25
C GLN A 31 13.09 2.61 -4.97
N PRO A 32 12.48 3.77 -4.66
CA PRO A 32 11.18 4.14 -5.21
C PRO A 32 11.22 4.25 -6.74
N ASN A 33 10.12 3.87 -7.41
CA ASN A 33 9.92 4.21 -8.81
C ASN A 33 9.38 5.64 -8.91
N ARG A 34 10.13 6.55 -9.52
CA ARG A 34 9.81 7.98 -9.51
C ARG A 34 8.45 8.28 -10.14
N VAL A 35 8.10 7.57 -11.22
CA VAL A 35 6.82 7.74 -11.92
C VAL A 35 5.65 7.39 -11.00
N SER A 36 5.71 6.23 -10.36
CA SER A 36 4.66 5.77 -9.45
C SER A 36 4.48 6.71 -8.26
N TRP A 37 5.58 7.15 -7.64
CA TRP A 37 5.51 8.07 -6.50
C TRP A 37 5.02 9.46 -6.89
N PHE A 38 5.35 9.93 -8.09
CA PHE A 38 4.78 11.17 -8.63
C PHE A 38 3.26 11.06 -8.79
N LEU A 39 2.77 10.00 -9.42
CA LEU A 39 1.34 9.79 -9.63
C LEU A 39 0.59 9.58 -8.32
N TRP A 40 1.20 8.87 -7.37
CA TRP A 40 0.67 8.64 -6.04
C TRP A 40 0.65 9.92 -5.17
N ALA A 41 1.46 10.92 -5.53
CA ALA A 41 1.36 12.27 -4.97
C ALA A 41 0.30 13.12 -5.70
N ALA A 42 0.28 13.04 -7.03
CA ALA A 42 -0.56 13.90 -7.86
C ALA A 42 -2.06 13.67 -7.63
N ALA A 43 -2.51 12.40 -7.57
CA ALA A 43 -3.93 12.09 -7.42
C ALA A 43 -4.55 12.69 -6.13
N PRO A 44 -3.97 12.49 -4.93
CA PRO A 44 -4.47 13.15 -3.72
C PRO A 44 -4.35 14.68 -3.75
N LEU A 45 -3.29 15.25 -4.35
CA LEU A 45 -3.16 16.72 -4.45
C LEU A 45 -4.21 17.34 -5.38
N ILE A 46 -4.62 16.62 -6.43
CA ILE A 46 -5.76 17.01 -7.27
C ILE A 46 -7.06 16.93 -6.47
N ALA A 47 -7.28 15.86 -5.70
CA ALA A 47 -8.46 15.72 -4.83
C ALA A 47 -8.52 16.86 -3.81
N PHE A 48 -7.42 17.15 -3.13
CA PHE A 48 -7.30 18.27 -2.21
C PHE A 48 -7.69 19.60 -2.86
N SER A 49 -7.18 19.86 -4.07
CA SER A 49 -7.52 21.09 -4.80
C SER A 49 -9.02 21.18 -5.11
N ALA A 50 -9.65 20.05 -5.44
CA ALA A 50 -11.09 19.95 -5.67
C ALA A 50 -11.92 20.04 -4.37
N GLU A 51 -11.44 19.51 -3.26
CA GLU A 51 -12.03 19.66 -1.93
C GLU A 51 -12.04 21.14 -1.49
N ILE A 52 -10.93 21.85 -1.68
CA ILE A 52 -10.84 23.28 -1.40
C ILE A 52 -11.81 24.07 -2.29
N ASN A 53 -11.94 23.71 -3.57
CA ASN A 53 -12.89 24.34 -4.48
C ASN A 53 -14.36 24.10 -4.06
N ASN A 54 -14.67 22.95 -3.45
CA ASN A 54 -15.98 22.64 -2.89
C ASN A 54 -16.20 23.18 -1.47
N GLY A 55 -15.24 23.92 -0.89
CA GLY A 55 -15.39 24.55 0.42
C GLY A 55 -15.19 23.62 1.62
N VAL A 56 -14.53 22.46 1.46
CA VAL A 56 -14.31 21.48 2.53
C VAL A 56 -13.54 22.07 3.73
N GLY A 57 -12.64 23.01 3.49
CA GLY A 57 -11.91 23.71 4.55
C GLY A 57 -10.81 22.86 5.21
N LEU A 58 -10.70 22.92 6.54
CA LEU A 58 -9.60 22.29 7.30
C LEU A 58 -9.55 20.76 7.22
N PRO A 59 -10.68 20.01 7.17
CA PRO A 59 -10.69 18.55 6.93
C PRO A 59 -9.90 18.09 5.70
N ALA A 60 -9.82 18.90 4.64
CA ALA A 60 -9.06 18.61 3.43
C ALA A 60 -7.54 18.48 3.69
N LEU A 61 -7.04 18.98 4.84
CA LEU A 61 -5.63 18.83 5.24
C LEU A 61 -5.19 17.36 5.28
N MET A 62 -6.10 16.44 5.61
CA MET A 62 -5.81 15.01 5.57
C MET A 62 -5.47 14.55 4.14
N THR A 63 -6.31 14.87 3.17
CA THR A 63 -6.10 14.58 1.74
C THR A 63 -4.80 15.23 1.23
N PHE A 64 -4.53 16.47 1.63
CA PHE A 64 -3.25 17.13 1.33
C PHE A 64 -2.07 16.32 1.85
N MET A 65 -2.09 15.87 3.10
CA MET A 65 -1.00 15.10 3.70
C MET A 65 -0.79 13.75 3.02
N VAL A 66 -1.87 13.11 2.56
CA VAL A 66 -1.81 11.86 1.78
C VAL A 66 -1.08 12.07 0.45
N GLY A 67 -1.19 13.25 -0.19
CA GLY A 67 -0.42 13.58 -1.40
C GLY A 67 0.98 14.13 -1.12
N PHE A 68 1.11 14.93 -0.06
CA PHE A 68 2.36 15.57 0.33
C PHE A 68 3.41 14.56 0.81
N GLY A 69 2.99 13.51 1.51
CA GLY A 69 3.87 12.40 1.91
C GLY A 69 4.60 11.75 0.73
N PRO A 70 3.86 11.19 -0.25
CA PRO A 70 4.40 10.67 -1.50
C PRO A 70 5.20 11.72 -2.30
N LEU A 71 4.80 13.00 -2.29
CA LEU A 71 5.57 14.06 -2.93
C LEU A 71 6.96 14.19 -2.32
N MET A 72 7.08 14.16 -0.99
CA MET A 72 8.40 14.18 -0.33
C MET A 72 9.24 12.96 -0.70
N VAL A 73 8.64 11.77 -0.82
CA VAL A 73 9.35 10.56 -1.26
C VAL A 73 9.79 10.67 -2.72
N PHE A 74 8.94 11.20 -3.59
CA PHE A 74 9.28 11.51 -4.98
C PHE A 74 10.48 12.47 -5.05
N LEU A 75 10.49 13.56 -4.28
CA LEU A 75 11.62 14.48 -4.23
C LEU A 75 12.89 13.81 -3.68
N ALA A 76 12.77 13.04 -2.59
CA ALA A 76 13.89 12.29 -2.02
C ALA A 76 14.49 11.25 -2.99
N SER A 77 13.68 10.72 -3.91
CA SER A 77 14.13 9.76 -4.93
C SER A 77 15.15 10.32 -5.93
N PHE A 78 15.23 11.65 -6.09
CA PHE A 78 16.25 12.30 -6.93
C PHE A 78 17.63 12.29 -6.29
N VAL A 79 17.70 12.28 -4.96
CA VAL A 79 18.96 12.12 -4.22
C VAL A 79 19.44 10.67 -4.27
N ASN A 80 18.51 9.72 -4.24
CA ASN A 80 18.82 8.30 -4.32
C ASN A 80 19.04 7.84 -5.77
N ARG A 81 20.32 7.68 -6.15
CA ARG A 81 20.74 7.21 -7.48
C ARG A 81 20.19 5.84 -7.88
N LYS A 82 19.79 4.99 -6.91
CA LYS A 82 19.23 3.65 -7.18
C LYS A 82 17.74 3.69 -7.55
N SER A 83 17.07 4.83 -7.36
CA SER A 83 15.65 4.98 -7.72
C SER A 83 15.47 4.89 -9.23
N SER A 84 14.40 4.25 -9.68
CA SER A 84 14.19 3.93 -11.10
C SER A 84 13.18 4.88 -11.77
N TRP A 85 13.30 5.02 -13.09
CA TRP A 85 12.32 5.69 -13.96
C TRP A 85 11.70 4.65 -14.87
N LYS A 86 10.77 3.85 -14.34
CA LYS A 86 10.09 2.83 -15.14
C LYS A 86 8.62 3.19 -15.25
N LEU A 87 8.12 3.34 -16.46
CA LEU A 87 6.70 3.50 -16.69
C LEU A 87 6.04 2.11 -16.69
N THR A 88 5.09 1.89 -15.79
CA THR A 88 4.32 0.64 -15.72
C THR A 88 2.91 0.84 -16.27
N HIS A 89 2.21 -0.26 -16.59
CA HIS A 89 0.82 -0.18 -17.04
C HIS A 89 -0.11 0.47 -16.00
N LEU A 90 0.13 0.22 -14.71
CA LEU A 90 -0.64 0.85 -13.63
C LEU A 90 -0.38 2.36 -13.58
N ASP A 91 0.86 2.81 -13.78
CA ASP A 91 1.19 4.23 -13.86
C ASP A 91 0.44 4.91 -15.02
N ILE A 92 0.34 4.25 -16.18
CA ILE A 92 -0.41 4.77 -17.32
C ILE A 92 -1.89 4.92 -16.97
N ILE A 93 -2.49 3.90 -16.34
CA ILE A 93 -3.91 3.95 -15.93
C ILE A 93 -4.13 5.08 -14.91
N CYS A 94 -3.26 5.20 -13.89
CA CYS A 94 -3.33 6.28 -12.92
C CYS A 94 -3.23 7.65 -13.59
N GLY A 95 -2.24 7.83 -14.47
CA GLY A 95 -2.05 9.08 -15.22
C GLY A 95 -3.26 9.44 -16.07
N VAL A 96 -3.82 8.48 -16.81
CA VAL A 96 -5.03 8.68 -17.61
C VAL A 96 -6.22 9.07 -16.73
N LEU A 97 -6.44 8.37 -15.61
CA LEU A 97 -7.53 8.70 -14.69
C LEU A 97 -7.37 10.11 -14.10
N SER A 98 -6.17 10.50 -13.69
CA SER A 98 -5.90 11.87 -13.21
C SER A 98 -6.16 12.93 -14.28
N VAL A 99 -5.72 12.71 -15.51
CA VAL A 99 -5.94 13.64 -16.63
C VAL A 99 -7.42 13.74 -16.99
N VAL A 100 -8.12 12.62 -17.09
CA VAL A 100 -9.57 12.60 -17.35
C VAL A 100 -10.33 13.31 -16.24
N GLY A 101 -9.98 13.06 -14.96
CA GLY A 101 -10.56 13.74 -13.82
C GLY A 101 -10.39 15.27 -13.88
N LEU A 102 -9.20 15.74 -14.24
CA LEU A 102 -8.94 17.18 -14.41
C LEU A 102 -9.75 17.78 -15.57
N ILE A 103 -9.77 17.13 -16.73
CA ILE A 103 -10.54 17.62 -17.89
C ILE A 103 -12.03 17.69 -17.55
N LEU A 104 -12.58 16.62 -16.96
CA LEU A 104 -14.00 16.59 -16.61
C LEU A 104 -14.33 17.60 -15.52
N TRP A 105 -13.45 17.83 -14.55
CA TRP A 105 -13.65 18.88 -13.55
C TRP A 105 -13.70 20.27 -14.20
N GLN A 106 -12.80 20.57 -15.14
CA GLN A 106 -12.83 21.86 -15.86
C GLN A 106 -14.08 22.02 -16.72
N VAL A 107 -14.56 20.96 -17.38
CA VAL A 107 -15.75 21.01 -18.24
C VAL A 107 -17.04 21.11 -17.42
N THR A 108 -17.14 20.37 -16.31
CA THR A 108 -18.37 20.29 -15.50
C THR A 108 -18.44 21.37 -14.41
N GLY A 109 -17.30 21.95 -14.03
CA GLY A 109 -17.18 22.82 -12.85
C GLY A 109 -17.37 22.07 -11.53
N SER A 110 -17.54 20.75 -11.55
CA SER A 110 -17.87 19.94 -10.38
C SER A 110 -16.63 19.28 -9.79
N GLY A 111 -16.18 19.76 -8.62
CA GLY A 111 -15.02 19.17 -7.94
C GLY A 111 -15.26 17.72 -7.49
N TYR A 112 -16.51 17.28 -7.35
CA TYR A 112 -16.83 15.87 -7.05
C TYR A 112 -16.26 14.91 -8.09
N VAL A 113 -16.26 15.29 -9.37
CA VAL A 113 -15.71 14.46 -10.44
C VAL A 113 -14.19 14.30 -10.28
N ALA A 114 -13.47 15.38 -10.00
CA ALA A 114 -12.04 15.31 -9.69
C ALA A 114 -11.75 14.40 -8.50
N ILE A 115 -12.54 14.51 -7.41
CA ILE A 115 -12.37 13.67 -6.21
C ILE A 115 -12.56 12.18 -6.55
N ILE A 116 -13.60 11.82 -7.31
CA ILE A 116 -13.87 10.43 -7.71
C ILE A 116 -12.69 9.87 -8.53
N PHE A 117 -12.27 10.60 -9.57
CA PHE A 117 -11.18 10.15 -10.43
C PHE A 117 -9.84 10.08 -9.70
N SER A 118 -9.60 10.99 -8.75
CA SER A 118 -8.43 10.94 -7.87
C SER A 118 -8.45 9.73 -6.93
N ILE A 119 -9.61 9.39 -6.35
CA ILE A 119 -9.75 8.17 -5.52
C ILE A 119 -9.48 6.92 -6.36
N LEU A 120 -10.00 6.85 -7.59
CA LEU A 120 -9.73 5.73 -8.49
C LEU A 120 -8.24 5.64 -8.86
N ALA A 121 -7.62 6.77 -9.22
CA ALA A 121 -6.19 6.81 -9.54
C ALA A 121 -5.32 6.42 -8.35
N ASP A 122 -5.61 6.92 -7.14
CA ASP A 122 -4.90 6.56 -5.91
C ASP A 122 -5.09 5.07 -5.58
N GLY A 123 -6.30 4.55 -5.76
CA GLY A 123 -6.61 3.14 -5.55
C GLY A 123 -5.81 2.21 -6.46
N ILE A 124 -5.67 2.57 -7.73
CA ILE A 124 -4.81 1.84 -8.68
C ILE A 124 -3.33 1.97 -8.30
N ALA A 125 -2.89 3.15 -7.86
CA ALA A 125 -1.53 3.38 -7.39
C ALA A 125 -1.21 2.57 -6.12
N ALA A 126 -2.21 2.26 -5.29
CA ALA A 126 -2.07 1.44 -4.09
C ALA A 126 -1.99 -0.08 -4.38
N VAL A 127 -2.42 -0.55 -5.56
CA VAL A 127 -2.45 -1.99 -5.91
C VAL A 127 -1.09 -2.69 -5.73
N PRO A 128 0.05 -2.16 -6.22
CA PRO A 128 1.35 -2.78 -6.01
C PRO A 128 1.67 -2.95 -4.52
N THR A 129 1.33 -1.95 -3.70
CA THR A 129 1.53 -1.97 -2.25
C THR A 129 0.65 -3.01 -1.59
N ILE A 130 -0.61 -3.17 -2.03
CA ILE A 130 -1.52 -4.21 -1.53
C ILE A 130 -0.98 -5.61 -1.88
N VAL A 131 -0.59 -5.83 -3.14
CA VAL A 131 -0.03 -7.11 -3.61
C VAL A 131 1.27 -7.44 -2.86
N LYS A 132 2.15 -6.45 -2.67
CA LYS A 132 3.41 -6.61 -1.94
C LYS A 132 3.15 -6.89 -0.46
N SER A 133 2.24 -6.15 0.18
CA SER A 133 1.83 -6.37 1.58
C SER A 133 1.23 -7.76 1.81
N TYR A 134 0.55 -8.31 0.80
CA TYR A 134 0.05 -9.69 0.86
C TYR A 134 1.19 -10.71 0.74
N ARG A 135 2.10 -10.52 -0.21
CA ARG A 135 3.15 -11.52 -0.55
C ARG A 135 4.37 -11.48 0.38
N GLN A 136 4.76 -10.30 0.84
CA GLN A 136 5.93 -10.02 1.68
C GLN A 136 5.58 -8.95 2.74
N PRO A 137 4.73 -9.28 3.72
CA PRO A 137 4.28 -8.35 4.77
C PRO A 137 5.42 -7.60 5.46
N GLU A 138 6.53 -8.28 5.76
CA GLU A 138 7.70 -7.73 6.46
C GLU A 138 8.44 -6.61 5.70
N SER A 139 8.16 -6.46 4.41
CA SER A 139 8.76 -5.41 3.58
C SER A 139 8.10 -4.05 3.71
N GLU A 140 6.94 -3.96 4.39
CA GLU A 140 6.16 -2.74 4.56
C GLU A 140 5.94 -2.42 6.04
N SER A 141 5.84 -1.13 6.37
CA SER A 141 5.61 -0.68 7.74
C SER A 141 4.12 -0.58 8.04
N TRP A 142 3.59 -1.49 8.86
CA TRP A 142 2.18 -1.43 9.29
C TRP A 142 1.84 -0.14 10.06
N LEU A 143 2.82 0.46 10.75
CA LEU A 143 2.62 1.69 11.53
C LEU A 143 2.26 2.88 10.64
N ALA A 144 2.83 2.96 9.44
CA ALA A 144 2.51 4.04 8.50
C ALA A 144 1.03 4.02 8.11
N PHE A 145 0.52 2.83 7.75
CA PHE A 145 -0.88 2.66 7.39
C PHE A 145 -1.81 2.75 8.61
N PHE A 146 -1.36 2.31 9.79
CA PHE A 146 -2.15 2.48 11.02
C PHE A 146 -2.36 3.96 11.34
N PHE A 147 -1.32 4.78 11.26
CA PHE A 147 -1.44 6.23 11.45
C PHE A 147 -2.30 6.89 10.36
N GLY A 148 -2.21 6.42 9.12
CA GLY A 148 -3.12 6.84 8.03
C GLY A 148 -4.60 6.54 8.35
N ALA A 149 -4.90 5.32 8.82
CA ALA A 149 -6.25 4.93 9.21
C ALA A 149 -6.78 5.77 10.39
N ILE A 150 -5.96 6.00 11.43
CA ILE A 150 -6.33 6.86 12.56
C ILE A 150 -6.57 8.30 12.10
N SER A 151 -5.72 8.84 11.22
CA SER A 151 -5.93 10.17 10.63
C SER A 151 -7.24 10.27 9.87
N ALA A 152 -7.61 9.23 9.10
CA ALA A 152 -8.87 9.19 8.37
C ALA A 152 -10.07 9.16 9.32
N VAL A 153 -10.01 8.34 10.38
CA VAL A 153 -11.04 8.30 11.43
C VAL A 153 -11.21 9.67 12.10
N ILE A 154 -10.10 10.29 12.53
CA ILE A 154 -10.14 11.63 13.14
C ILE A 154 -10.81 12.62 12.18
N THR A 155 -10.43 12.60 10.90
CA THR A 155 -10.99 13.49 9.88
C THR A 155 -12.49 13.26 9.71
N LEU A 156 -12.95 12.01 9.64
CA LEU A 156 -14.38 11.69 9.54
C LEU A 156 -15.19 12.23 10.72
N PHE A 157 -14.64 12.21 11.94
CA PHE A 157 -15.32 12.77 13.11
C PHE A 157 -15.33 14.32 13.15
N THR A 158 -14.52 14.98 12.33
CA THR A 158 -14.43 16.44 12.22
C THR A 158 -15.33 17.03 11.14
N ILE A 159 -15.91 16.19 10.28
CA ILE A 159 -16.77 16.62 9.18
C ILE A 159 -18.10 17.09 9.75
N ASP A 160 -18.40 18.38 9.57
CA ASP A 160 -19.70 18.92 9.93
C ASP A 160 -20.74 18.79 8.80
N THR A 161 -20.27 18.84 7.55
CA THR A 161 -21.10 18.82 6.34
C THR A 161 -21.04 17.45 5.67
N TRP A 162 -22.15 16.70 5.67
CA TRP A 162 -22.19 15.33 5.15
C TRP A 162 -22.46 15.29 3.64
N ASP A 163 -21.47 15.72 2.86
CA ASP A 163 -21.45 15.53 1.41
C ASP A 163 -20.24 14.70 0.96
N PHE A 164 -20.28 14.25 -0.29
CA PHE A 164 -19.23 13.38 -0.84
C PHE A 164 -17.84 14.04 -0.88
N ALA A 165 -17.75 15.37 -1.03
CA ALA A 165 -16.45 16.03 -1.05
C ALA A 165 -15.78 15.99 0.33
N HIS A 166 -16.56 16.02 1.41
CA HIS A 166 -16.02 15.96 2.77
C HIS A 166 -15.62 14.54 3.18
N TYR A 167 -16.49 13.53 2.96
CA TYR A 167 -16.23 12.18 3.47
C TYR A 167 -15.59 11.22 2.45
N GLY A 168 -15.69 11.50 1.15
CA GLY A 168 -15.31 10.54 0.10
C GLY A 168 -13.86 10.09 0.20
N PHE A 169 -12.93 11.03 0.24
CA PHE A 169 -11.50 10.73 0.32
C PHE A 169 -11.10 10.14 1.69
N PRO A 170 -11.55 10.68 2.84
CA PRO A 170 -11.26 10.07 4.14
C PRO A 170 -11.79 8.64 4.29
N ILE A 171 -13.01 8.32 3.81
CA ILE A 171 -13.54 6.95 3.82
C ILE A 171 -12.65 6.04 2.98
N TYR A 172 -12.29 6.47 1.77
CA TYR A 172 -11.41 5.71 0.89
C TYR A 172 -10.08 5.36 1.57
N ILE A 173 -9.40 6.36 2.15
CA ILE A 173 -8.12 6.14 2.83
C ILE A 173 -8.28 5.25 4.06
N PHE A 174 -9.36 5.41 4.84
CA PHE A 174 -9.64 4.53 5.96
C PHE A 174 -9.72 3.07 5.51
N ILE A 175 -10.43 2.78 4.42
CA ILE A 175 -10.57 1.43 3.87
C ILE A 175 -9.21 0.88 3.43
N VAL A 176 -8.47 1.62 2.60
CA VAL A 176 -7.18 1.14 2.06
C VAL A 176 -6.14 0.97 3.16
N CYS A 177 -6.02 1.93 4.06
CA CYS A 177 -5.08 1.85 5.17
C CYS A 177 -5.42 0.68 6.11
N THR A 178 -6.70 0.49 6.43
CA THR A 178 -7.13 -0.63 7.28
C THR A 178 -6.84 -1.97 6.61
N LEU A 179 -7.12 -2.10 5.31
CA LEU A 179 -6.75 -3.29 4.53
C LEU A 179 -5.24 -3.56 4.63
N LEU A 180 -4.41 -2.55 4.40
CA LEU A 180 -2.94 -2.69 4.45
C LEU A 180 -2.46 -3.06 5.87
N VAL A 181 -3.01 -2.45 6.92
CA VAL A 181 -2.73 -2.83 8.31
C VAL A 181 -3.05 -4.31 8.53
N ILE A 182 -4.21 -4.77 8.06
CA ILE A 182 -4.63 -6.17 8.23
C ILE A 182 -3.64 -7.11 7.52
N LEU A 183 -3.33 -6.82 6.25
CA LEU A 183 -2.42 -7.64 5.45
C LEU A 183 -1.02 -7.73 6.07
N ILE A 184 -0.49 -6.60 6.54
CA ILE A 184 0.87 -6.52 7.08
C ILE A 184 0.94 -7.11 8.50
N LYS A 185 0.09 -6.63 9.42
CA LYS A 185 0.17 -6.98 10.85
C LYS A 185 -0.21 -8.43 11.11
N PHE A 186 -1.23 -8.95 10.42
CA PHE A 186 -1.67 -10.33 10.61
C PHE A 186 -1.00 -11.33 9.65
N ARG A 187 -0.15 -10.85 8.74
CA ARG A 187 0.62 -11.64 7.78
C ARG A 187 -0.25 -12.62 6.99
N VAL A 188 -1.37 -12.11 6.46
CA VAL A 188 -2.44 -12.93 5.88
C VAL A 188 -1.94 -13.83 4.75
N GLY A 189 -1.11 -13.32 3.83
CA GLY A 189 -0.62 -14.11 2.71
C GLY A 189 0.41 -15.18 3.09
N THR A 190 1.26 -14.95 4.09
CA THR A 190 2.24 -15.95 4.58
C THR A 190 1.53 -17.09 5.33
N LYS A 191 0.52 -16.77 6.15
CA LYS A 191 -0.28 -17.79 6.84
C LYS A 191 -1.04 -18.68 5.86
N ARG A 192 -1.57 -18.12 4.77
CA ARG A 192 -2.27 -18.90 3.75
C ARG A 192 -1.33 -19.85 3.01
N LYS A 193 -0.09 -19.44 2.69
CA LYS A 193 0.93 -20.35 2.14
C LYS A 193 1.21 -21.49 3.11
N LEU A 194 1.48 -21.20 4.37
CA LEU A 194 1.72 -22.23 5.39
C LEU A 194 0.51 -23.18 5.60
N ALA A 195 -0.72 -22.69 5.46
CA ALA A 195 -1.93 -23.52 5.57
C ALA A 195 -2.19 -24.38 4.32
N VAL A 196 -1.81 -23.90 3.14
CA VAL A 196 -1.91 -24.66 1.88
C VAL A 196 -0.79 -25.70 1.78
N ASP A 197 0.41 -25.34 2.23
CA ASP A 197 1.60 -26.20 2.21
C ASP A 197 1.70 -27.10 3.46
N ALA A 198 0.73 -27.00 4.40
CA ALA A 198 0.68 -27.88 5.56
C ALA A 198 0.36 -29.31 5.11
N PRO A 199 1.14 -30.31 5.53
CA PRO A 199 0.82 -31.71 5.22
C PRO A 199 -0.58 -32.02 5.75
N VAL A 200 -1.41 -32.63 4.90
CA VAL A 200 -2.74 -33.10 5.28
C VAL A 200 -2.53 -34.13 6.38
N ALA A 201 -2.96 -33.79 7.61
CA ALA A 201 -2.91 -34.67 8.75
C ALA A 201 -3.78 -35.91 8.48
N GLY A 202 -3.17 -36.93 7.87
CA GLY A 202 -3.86 -38.12 7.38
C GLY A 202 -3.05 -38.99 6.41
N GLU A 203 -2.03 -38.47 5.72
CA GLU A 203 -1.29 -39.27 4.71
C GLU A 203 0.05 -39.88 5.19
N ASP A 204 0.52 -39.54 6.40
CA ASP A 204 1.85 -39.96 6.89
C ASP A 204 1.91 -41.32 7.63
N VAL A 205 0.89 -42.18 7.52
CA VAL A 205 0.92 -43.51 8.17
C VAL A 205 1.45 -44.62 7.24
N GLN A 206 1.56 -44.38 5.93
CA GLN A 206 2.00 -45.42 4.99
C GLN A 206 3.54 -45.50 4.87
N TYR A 207 4.26 -44.38 4.99
CA TYR A 207 5.70 -44.34 4.72
C TYR A 207 6.58 -44.85 5.88
N LEU A 208 6.15 -44.70 7.13
CA LEU A 208 6.93 -45.17 8.29
C LEU A 208 6.95 -46.71 8.44
N LYS A 209 6.08 -47.46 7.74
CA LYS A 209 6.05 -48.93 7.83
C LYS A 209 7.02 -49.65 6.88
N CYS A 210 7.59 -48.97 5.89
CA CYS A 210 8.57 -49.59 4.99
C CYS A 210 10.00 -49.58 5.56
N GLU A 211 10.37 -48.55 6.34
CA GLU A 211 11.73 -48.43 6.89
C GLU A 211 12.02 -49.41 8.03
N VAL A 212 11.02 -49.79 8.82
CA VAL A 212 11.23 -50.70 9.96
C VAL A 212 11.40 -52.17 9.54
N ARG A 213 11.04 -52.54 8.29
CA ARG A 213 11.17 -53.94 7.82
C ARG A 213 12.50 -54.24 7.12
N LEU A 214 13.30 -53.23 6.78
CA LEU A 214 14.58 -53.40 6.09
C LEU A 214 15.80 -53.39 7.02
N SER A 215 15.67 -53.02 8.29
CA SER A 215 16.82 -52.94 9.22
C SER A 215 17.30 -54.28 9.79
N VAL A 216 16.79 -55.44 9.32
CA VAL A 216 17.12 -56.77 9.89
C VAL A 216 17.85 -57.70 8.92
N ARG A 217 18.13 -57.31 7.65
CA ARG A 217 18.96 -58.17 6.78
C ARG A 217 19.98 -57.40 5.93
N ARG A 218 21.22 -57.53 6.40
CA ARG A 218 22.49 -57.65 5.65
C ARG A 218 23.00 -56.40 4.91
N ALA A 219 24.17 -55.99 5.39
CA ALA A 219 25.38 -55.64 4.66
C ALA A 219 25.38 -55.89 3.13
N ASP A 220 26.10 -54.98 2.46
CA ASP A 220 26.62 -55.08 1.10
C ASP A 220 25.61 -54.83 -0.04
N ARG A 221 25.49 -53.56 -0.45
CA ARG A 221 25.78 -53.10 -1.83
C ARG A 221 25.46 -51.61 -2.04
N CYS A 222 26.29 -51.01 -2.90
CA CYS A 222 26.28 -49.65 -3.43
C CYS A 222 24.89 -49.07 -3.76
N CYS A 223 24.69 -47.76 -3.53
CA CYS A 223 23.73 -46.98 -4.31
C CYS A 223 24.27 -45.57 -4.61
N PRO A 224 24.50 -45.21 -5.89
CA PRO A 224 25.12 -43.96 -6.32
C PRO A 224 24.06 -42.96 -6.79
N PHE A 225 23.58 -42.03 -5.95
CA PHE A 225 22.75 -40.92 -6.45
C PHE A 225 22.81 -39.74 -5.49
N CYS A 226 23.93 -39.00 -5.52
CA CYS A 226 24.06 -37.69 -4.90
C CYS A 226 24.71 -36.74 -5.91
N ALA A 227 23.92 -36.25 -6.87
CA ALA A 227 24.30 -35.18 -7.77
C ALA A 227 23.06 -34.56 -8.42
N ILE A 228 22.51 -33.49 -7.83
CA ILE A 228 21.62 -32.56 -8.54
C ILE A 228 22.22 -31.16 -8.43
N ARG A 229 22.74 -30.71 -9.58
CA ARG A 229 23.24 -29.36 -9.88
C ARG A 229 22.10 -28.32 -9.82
N TRP A 230 22.40 -27.15 -9.28
CA TRP A 230 21.64 -25.90 -9.50
C TRP A 230 22.10 -25.23 -10.81
N PRO A 231 21.20 -24.72 -11.68
CA PRO A 231 21.58 -23.83 -12.78
C PRO A 231 21.60 -22.36 -12.33
N ALA A 232 22.42 -21.59 -13.05
CA ALA A 232 22.79 -20.18 -12.85
C ALA A 232 21.67 -19.17 -13.12
#